data_AF-A0A534N0Y1-F1
#
_entry.id   AF-A0A534N0Y1-F1
#
_cell.length_a   1.000
_cell.length_b   1.000
_cell.length_c   1.000
_cell.angle_alpha   90.00
_cell.angle_beta   90.00
_cell.angle_gamma   90.00
#
_symmetry.space_group_name_H-M   'P 1'
#
loop_
_entity.id
_entity.type
_entity.pdbx_description
1 polymer ?
#
loop_
_entity_poly.entity_id
_entity_poly.type
_entity_poly.pdbx_seq_one_letter_code
_entity_poly.pdbx_strand_id
1 'polypeptide(L)'
;MKIAVGSDERTPVTDSVVDHLRRAGAEVELHGPLNGKVAGIRAALCGDAQTARGARKWNDANVLAMSLRATPEAVAKEICDAWLETGPDEAERATIAKVER
;
A
#
# COMPACT_ATOMS: atom_id res chain seq x y z
N MET A 1 -8.45 -17.30 -12.03
CA MET A 1 -7.48 -16.17 -12.00
C MET A 1 -7.14 -15.92 -10.55
N LYS A 2 -5.86 -15.76 -10.20
CA LYS A 2 -5.42 -15.49 -8.83
C LYS A 2 -5.15 -14.00 -8.63
N ILE A 3 -5.65 -13.40 -7.56
CA ILE A 3 -5.56 -11.96 -7.28
C ILE A 3 -5.09 -11.75 -5.84
N ALA A 4 -4.04 -10.97 -5.66
CA ALA A 4 -3.55 -10.52 -4.36
C ALA A 4 -4.25 -9.22 -3.95
N VAL A 5 -4.82 -9.17 -2.74
CA VAL A 5 -5.49 -7.99 -2.18
C VAL A 5 -4.85 -7.64 -0.85
N GLY A 6 -4.42 -6.39 -0.70
CA GLY A 6 -3.87 -5.86 0.54
C GLY A 6 -4.46 -4.49 0.85
N SER A 7 -4.42 -4.10 2.12
CA SER A 7 -4.86 -2.81 2.63
C SER A 7 -3.97 -2.41 3.82
N ASP A 8 -3.95 -1.15 4.20
CA ASP A 8 -3.31 -0.65 5.43
C ASP A 8 -4.12 -0.98 6.69
N GLU A 9 -5.46 -1.00 6.57
CA GLU A 9 -6.43 -1.49 7.55
C GLU A 9 -7.51 -2.40 6.92
N ARG A 10 -8.14 -3.28 7.71
CA ARG A 10 -9.34 -3.99 7.27
C ARG A 10 -10.56 -3.09 7.51
N THR A 11 -11.31 -2.83 6.44
CA THR A 11 -12.53 -2.00 6.46
C THR A 11 -13.69 -2.70 5.76
N PRO A 12 -14.95 -2.24 5.91
CA PRO A 12 -16.08 -2.76 5.15
C PRO A 12 -15.88 -2.70 3.62
N VAL A 13 -15.09 -1.73 3.13
CA VAL A 13 -14.75 -1.64 1.70
C VAL A 13 -13.85 -2.80 1.28
N THR A 14 -12.83 -3.13 2.10
CA THR A 14 -11.94 -4.26 1.80
C THR A 14 -12.70 -5.57 1.74
N ASP A 15 -13.63 -5.81 2.66
CA ASP A 15 -14.45 -7.02 2.68
C ASP A 15 -15.37 -7.07 1.46
N SER A 16 -16.01 -5.94 1.11
CA SER A 16 -16.86 -5.83 -0.09
C SER A 16 -16.10 -6.13 -1.39
N VAL A 17 -14.87 -5.62 -1.53
CA VAL A 17 -14.01 -5.88 -2.70
C VAL A 17 -13.62 -7.36 -2.77
N VAL A 18 -13.18 -7.94 -1.65
CA VAL A 18 -12.79 -9.37 -1.58
C VAL A 18 -13.97 -10.27 -1.95
N ASP A 19 -15.15 -9.97 -1.41
CA ASP A 19 -16.38 -10.71 -1.70
C ASP A 19 -16.78 -10.60 -3.17
N HIS A 20 -16.65 -9.41 -3.76
CA HIS A 20 -16.92 -9.21 -5.18
C HIS A 20 -15.98 -10.05 -6.05
N LEU A 21 -14.68 -10.05 -5.77
CA LEU A 21 -13.69 -10.82 -6.52
C LEU A 21 -13.94 -12.33 -6.41
N ARG A 22 -14.26 -12.82 -5.21
CA ARG A 22 -14.62 -14.23 -4.99
C ARG A 22 -15.89 -14.62 -5.75
N ARG A 23 -16.93 -13.78 -5.73
CA ARG A 23 -18.17 -14.01 -6.52
C ARG A 23 -17.90 -14.04 -8.02
N ALA A 24 -16.91 -13.30 -8.51
CA ALA A 24 -16.47 -13.34 -9.90
C ALA A 24 -15.63 -14.58 -10.26
N GLY A 25 -15.39 -15.49 -9.31
CA GLY A 25 -14.62 -16.72 -9.53
C GLY A 25 -13.10 -16.54 -9.42
N ALA A 26 -12.63 -15.42 -8.85
CA ALA A 26 -11.21 -15.24 -8.58
C ALA A 26 -10.77 -16.00 -7.32
N GLU A 27 -9.60 -16.62 -7.40
CA GLU A 27 -8.87 -17.09 -6.23
C GLU A 27 -8.20 -15.88 -5.58
N VAL A 28 -8.63 -15.50 -4.38
CA VAL A 28 -8.16 -14.29 -3.71
C VAL A 28 -7.16 -14.64 -2.62
N GLU A 29 -5.93 -14.15 -2.77
CA GLU A 29 -4.90 -14.15 -1.74
C GLU A 29 -4.93 -12.81 -1.00
N LEU A 30 -5.02 -12.87 0.32
CA LEU A 30 -5.12 -11.69 1.17
C LEU A 30 -3.76 -11.39 1.80
N HIS A 31 -3.40 -10.12 1.86
CA HIS A 31 -2.17 -9.66 2.51
C HIS A 31 -2.45 -8.48 3.44
N GLY A 32 -1.47 -8.12 4.27
CA GLY A 32 -1.65 -7.03 5.21
C GLY A 32 -2.44 -7.43 6.45
N PRO A 33 -3.23 -6.51 7.02
CA PRO A 33 -4.22 -6.78 8.04
C PRO A 33 -5.32 -7.77 7.61
N LEU A 34 -5.42 -8.09 6.31
CA LEU A 34 -6.46 -8.99 5.80
C LEU A 34 -6.12 -10.48 6.01
N ASN A 35 -4.84 -10.87 5.90
CA ASN A 35 -4.36 -12.23 6.14
C ASN A 35 -2.82 -12.34 6.17
N GLY A 36 -2.14 -11.48 6.93
CA GLY A 36 -0.69 -11.52 7.12
C GLY A 36 0.09 -10.71 6.08
N LYS A 37 1.26 -10.19 6.46
CA LYS A 37 2.13 -9.40 5.58
C LYS A 37 3.21 -10.28 4.98
N VAL A 38 3.67 -9.94 3.77
CA VAL A 38 4.92 -10.50 3.26
C VAL A 38 6.06 -9.87 4.07
N ALA A 39 6.83 -10.70 4.76
CA ALA A 39 7.88 -10.23 5.67
C ALA A 39 8.84 -9.25 4.95
N GLY A 40 9.08 -8.11 5.58
CA GLY A 40 9.95 -7.05 5.06
C GLY A 40 9.38 -6.23 3.90
N ILE A 41 8.15 -6.48 3.41
CA ILE A 41 7.54 -5.71 2.32
C ILE A 41 6.42 -4.80 2.84
N ARG A 42 6.55 -3.51 2.51
CA ARG A 42 5.58 -2.46 2.84
C ARG A 42 5.29 -1.66 1.57
N ALA A 43 4.34 -2.16 0.79
CA ALA A 43 3.97 -1.55 -0.49
C ALA A 43 2.86 -0.50 -0.30
N ALA A 44 2.94 0.59 -1.06
CA ALA A 44 1.91 1.61 -1.12
C ALA A 44 1.57 1.97 -2.57
N LEU A 45 0.28 1.97 -2.90
CA LEU A 45 -0.23 2.53 -4.15
C LEU A 45 -0.42 4.04 -3.96
N CYS A 46 0.31 4.85 -4.72
CA CYS A 46 0.26 6.30 -4.62
C CYS A 46 -0.32 6.91 -5.89
N GLY A 47 -1.39 7.70 -5.73
CA GLY A 47 -1.99 8.49 -6.80
C GLY A 47 -1.49 9.94 -6.86
N ASP A 48 -0.86 10.42 -5.79
CA ASP A 48 -0.35 11.79 -5.65
C ASP A 48 0.83 11.85 -4.65
N ALA A 49 1.51 13.00 -4.62
CA ALA A 49 2.67 13.23 -3.77
C ALA A 49 2.34 13.17 -2.27
N GLN A 50 1.14 13.58 -1.84
CA GLN A 50 0.77 13.56 -0.41
C GLN A 50 0.63 12.14 0.11
N THR A 51 0.02 11.27 -0.70
CA THR A 51 -0.08 9.83 -0.44
C THR A 51 1.31 9.20 -0.35
N ALA A 52 2.23 9.59 -1.23
CA ALA A 52 3.62 9.11 -1.20
C ALA A 52 4.36 9.55 0.08
N ARG A 53 4.22 10.82 0.49
CA ARG A 53 4.78 11.30 1.77
C ARG A 53 4.19 10.54 2.95
N GLY A 54 2.86 10.40 3.01
CA GLY A 54 2.18 9.68 4.08
C GLY A 54 2.62 8.22 4.17
N ALA A 55 2.75 7.55 3.02
CA ALA A 55 3.21 6.16 2.95
C ALA A 55 4.63 5.98 3.51
N ARG A 56 5.56 6.87 3.19
CA ARG A 56 6.91 6.86 3.76
C ARG A 56 6.90 7.24 5.24
N LYS A 57 6.21 8.33 5.59
CA LYS A 57 6.19 8.89 6.93
C LYS A 57 5.60 7.92 7.95
N TRP A 58 4.43 7.36 7.67
CA TRP A 58 3.70 6.55 8.67
C TRP A 58 4.01 5.06 8.60
N ASN A 59 4.28 4.56 7.40
CA ASN A 59 4.43 3.12 7.19
C ASN A 59 5.86 2.69 6.86
N ASP A 60 6.81 3.64 6.74
CA ASP A 60 8.13 3.40 6.15
C ASP A 60 8.03 2.52 4.90
N ALA A 61 7.07 2.83 4.03
CA ALA A 61 6.78 2.01 2.87
C ALA A 61 8.02 1.90 1.98
N ASN A 62 8.43 0.68 1.62
CA ASN A 62 9.67 0.42 0.90
C ASN A 62 9.44 -0.06 -0.54
N VAL A 63 8.17 -0.20 -0.95
CA VAL A 63 7.76 -0.45 -2.33
C VAL A 63 6.73 0.60 -2.76
N LEU A 64 7.06 1.37 -3.79
CA LEU A 64 6.16 2.34 -4.42
C LEU A 64 5.45 1.71 -5.62
N ALA A 65 4.12 1.74 -5.62
CA ALA A 65 3.31 1.38 -6.76
C ALA A 65 2.54 2.60 -7.27
N MET A 66 2.45 2.76 -8.60
CA MET A 66 1.65 3.81 -9.25
C MET A 66 1.20 3.36 -10.64
N SER A 67 0.18 4.01 -11.19
CA SER A 67 -0.33 3.72 -12.54
C SER A 67 0.24 4.69 -13.57
N LEU A 68 1.17 4.25 -14.41
CA LEU A 68 1.75 5.09 -15.47
C LEU A 68 0.74 5.47 -16.57
N ARG A 69 -0.40 4.78 -16.66
CA ARG A 69 -1.49 5.15 -17.59
C ARG A 69 -2.37 6.26 -17.03
N ALA A 70 -2.61 6.24 -15.72
CA ALA A 70 -3.55 7.15 -15.06
C ALA A 70 -2.86 8.40 -14.48
N THR A 71 -1.55 8.36 -14.28
CA THR A 71 -0.79 9.44 -13.66
C THR A 71 -0.06 10.26 -14.72
N PRO A 72 -0.34 11.57 -14.85
CA PRO A 72 0.44 12.47 -15.72
C PRO A 72 1.91 12.50 -15.32
N GLU A 73 2.82 12.68 -16.29
CA GLU A 73 4.27 12.64 -16.05
C GLU A 73 4.73 13.60 -14.94
N ALA A 74 4.20 14.84 -14.92
CA ALA A 74 4.54 15.81 -13.89
C ALA A 74 4.17 15.30 -12.48
N VAL A 75 2.97 14.73 -12.32
CA VAL A 75 2.50 14.16 -11.05
C VAL A 75 3.32 12.94 -10.67
N ALA A 76 3.71 12.10 -11.63
CA ALA A 76 4.57 10.95 -11.38
C ALA A 76 5.94 11.36 -10.81
N LYS A 77 6.53 12.46 -11.32
CA LYS A 77 7.77 13.02 -10.78
C LYS A 77 7.57 13.53 -9.35
N GLU A 78 6.50 14.28 -9.09
CA GLU A 78 6.19 14.76 -7.74
C GLU A 78 5.98 13.62 -6.73
N ILE A 79 5.36 12.51 -7.15
CA ILE A 79 5.23 11.29 -6.35
C ILE A 79 6.61 10.72 -6.00
N CYS A 80 7.48 10.57 -7.00
CA CYS A 80 8.83 10.04 -6.82
C CYS A 80 9.67 10.93 -5.90
N ASP A 81 9.67 12.24 -6.12
CA ASP A 81 10.43 13.20 -5.30
C ASP A 81 9.94 13.14 -3.84
N ALA A 82 8.63 13.22 -3.62
CA ALA A 82 8.02 13.09 -2.30
C ALA A 82 8.38 11.77 -1.59
N TRP A 83 8.42 10.66 -2.31
CA TRP A 83 8.77 9.35 -1.77
C TRP A 83 10.25 9.28 -1.35
N LEU A 84 11.15 9.81 -2.18
CA LEU A 84 12.59 9.75 -1.95
C LEU A 84 13.04 10.70 -0.84
N GLU A 85 12.39 11.86 -0.71
CA GLU A 85 12.72 12.89 0.27
C GLU A 85 12.12 12.63 1.66
N THR A 86 11.09 11.77 1.76
CA THR A 86 10.40 11.51 3.03
C THR A 86 10.97 10.28 3.75
N GLY A 87 11.43 10.50 4.98
CA GLY A 87 11.77 9.45 5.94
C GLY A 87 10.58 9.10 6.86
N PRO A 88 10.65 7.95 7.58
CA PRO A 88 9.65 7.58 8.54
C PRO A 88 9.65 8.50 9.76
N ASP A 89 8.47 8.71 10.34
CA ASP A 89 8.32 9.43 11.60
C ASP A 89 8.84 8.58 12.76
N GLU A 90 9.58 9.24 13.65
CA GLU A 90 10.12 8.68 14.88
C GLU A 90 9.01 8.01 15.72
N ALA A 91 7.83 8.64 15.77
CA ALA A 91 6.68 8.17 16.55
C ALA A 91 6.09 6.85 16.03
N GLU A 92 6.28 6.55 14.74
CA GLU A 92 5.63 5.41 14.08
C GLU A 92 6.46 4.13 14.12
N ARG A 93 7.71 4.19 14.57
CA ARG A 93 8.60 3.00 14.61
C ARG A 93 8.02 1.82 15.38
N ALA A 94 7.33 2.06 16.49
CA ALA A 94 6.70 1.00 17.25
C ALA A 94 5.58 0.29 16.47
N THR A 95 4.88 1.02 15.61
CA THR A 95 3.85 0.47 14.71
C THR A 95 4.50 -0.25 13.53
N ILE A 96 5.52 0.35 12.91
CA ILE A 96 6.27 -0.25 11.80
C ILE A 96 6.91 -1.58 12.23
N ALA A 97 7.49 -1.68 13.43
CA ALA A 97 8.09 -2.92 13.92
C ALA A 97 7.11 -4.10 14.07
N LYS A 98 5.79 -3.83 14.18
CA LYS A 98 4.76 -4.88 14.24
C LYS A 98 4.58 -5.60 12.91
N VAL A 99 4.99 -4.97 11.81
CA VAL A 99 4.72 -5.43 10.45
C VAL A 99 5.96 -6.00 9.75
N GLU A 100 7.10 -6.06 10.45
CA GLU A 100 8.36 -6.63 9.96
C GLU A 100 8.53 -8.13 10.25
N ARG A 101 7.55 -8.77 10.91
CA ARG A 101 7.60 -10.18 11.35
C ARG A 101 6.89 -11.12 10.39
#